data_AF-A0A355D5D8-F1
#
_entry.id   AF-A0A355D5D8-F1
#
_cell.length_a   1.000
_cell.length_b   1.000
_cell.length_c   1.000
_cell.angle_alpha   90.00
_cell.angle_beta   90.00
_cell.angle_gamma   90.00
#
_symmetry.space_group_name_H-M   'P 1'
#
loop_
_entity.id
_entity.type
_entity.pdbx_description
1 polymer ?
#
loop_
_entity_poly.entity_id
_entity_poly.type
_entity_poly.pdbx_seq_one_letter_code
_entity_poly.pdbx_strand_id
1 'polypeptide(L)'
;GSKSNIFMIKGDEIITAPVEGVLPGITRSEIIKACEELGLKVREENIHYEHIKNLDGLFISGTSPKVLPINEVEGIIKYDKIYQRIYDIKDKFEELITRNLKNYKTSK
;
A
#
# COMPACT_ATOMS: atom_id res chain seq x y z
N GLY A 1 -1.28 -2.41 -13.72
CA GLY A 1 -1.65 -1.39 -14.74
C GLY A 1 -0.59 -0.30 -14.73
N SER A 2 -0.24 0.26 -15.89
CA SER A 2 0.96 1.07 -16.18
C SER A 2 1.28 2.27 -15.26
N LYS A 3 0.48 2.56 -14.22
CA LYS A 3 0.67 3.65 -13.24
C LYS A 3 0.25 3.28 -11.80
N SER A 4 0.11 1.99 -11.48
CA SER A 4 -0.35 1.53 -10.16
C SER A 4 0.63 0.57 -9.51
N ASN A 5 0.86 0.75 -8.20
CA ASN A 5 1.66 -0.20 -7.40
C ASN A 5 0.73 -1.17 -6.68
N ILE A 6 1.18 -2.41 -6.52
CA ILE A 6 0.50 -3.43 -5.73
C ILE A 6 1.20 -3.60 -4.38
N PHE A 7 0.40 -3.79 -3.35
CA PHE A 7 0.83 -4.08 -2.00
C PHE A 7 0.09 -5.31 -1.48
N MET A 8 0.82 -6.15 -0.79
CA MET A 8 0.40 -7.46 -0.30
C MET A 8 0.59 -7.49 1.20
N ILE A 9 -0.39 -7.97 1.95
CA ILE A 9 -0.40 -8.05 3.40
C ILE A 9 -0.21 -9.50 3.79
N LYS A 10 0.71 -9.76 4.73
CA LYS A 10 0.89 -11.07 5.35
C LYS A 10 1.31 -10.88 6.81
N GLY A 11 0.40 -11.15 7.74
CA GLY A 11 0.52 -10.76 9.13
C GLY A 11 0.80 -9.26 9.21
N ASP A 12 1.84 -8.89 9.95
CA ASP A 12 2.29 -7.51 10.14
C ASP A 12 3.35 -7.07 9.11
N GLU A 13 3.47 -7.81 8.01
CA GLU A 13 4.37 -7.49 6.90
C GLU A 13 3.59 -7.00 5.67
N ILE A 14 4.12 -5.97 5.03
CA ILE A 14 3.70 -5.43 3.75
C ILE A 14 4.76 -5.78 2.72
N ILE A 15 4.35 -6.41 1.64
CA ILE A 15 5.22 -6.79 0.53
C ILE A 15 4.81 -6.01 -0.70
N THR A 16 5.77 -5.42 -1.40
CA THR A 16 5.55 -4.70 -2.65
C THR A 16 6.65 -5.00 -3.64
N ALA A 17 6.38 -4.86 -4.94
CA ALA A 17 7.39 -5.09 -5.96
C ALA A 17 8.53 -4.04 -5.84
N PRO A 18 9.79 -4.43 -6.09
CA PRO A 18 10.91 -3.50 -6.09
C PRO A 18 10.74 -2.40 -7.15
N VAL A 19 11.38 -1.25 -6.93
CA VAL A 19 11.26 -0.04 -7.77
C VAL A 19 11.75 -0.26 -9.22
N GLU A 20 12.49 -1.34 -9.50
CA GLU A 20 12.95 -1.71 -10.85
C GLU A 20 11.77 -2.12 -11.76
N GLY A 21 11.07 -1.12 -12.31
CA GLY A 21 9.93 -1.31 -13.22
C GLY A 21 8.75 -0.35 -13.00
N VAL A 22 8.82 0.53 -12.00
CA VAL A 22 7.75 1.50 -11.67
C VAL A 22 8.37 2.86 -11.39
N LEU A 23 7.73 3.95 -11.85
CA LEU A 23 8.17 5.31 -11.50
C LEU A 23 8.21 5.44 -9.96
N PRO A 24 9.29 5.97 -9.36
CA PRO A 24 9.36 6.25 -7.92
C PRO A 24 8.37 7.38 -7.59
N GLY A 25 7.10 7.02 -7.49
CA GLY A 25 6.02 7.94 -7.23
C GLY A 25 6.03 8.34 -5.76
N ILE A 26 5.89 9.63 -5.49
CA ILE A 26 5.72 10.21 -4.14
C ILE A 26 4.66 9.40 -3.35
N THR A 27 3.56 9.02 -4.00
CA THR A 27 2.51 8.18 -3.41
C THR A 27 3.03 6.86 -2.83
N ARG A 28 3.91 6.13 -3.54
CA ARG A 28 4.46 4.86 -3.04
C ARG A 28 5.29 5.09 -1.78
N SER A 29 6.19 6.08 -1.82
CA SER A 29 7.06 6.38 -0.68
C SER A 29 6.24 6.79 0.55
N GLU A 30 5.22 7.62 0.37
CA GLU A 30 4.35 8.04 1.47
C GLU A 30 3.48 6.88 2.00
N ILE A 31 3.06 5.93 1.16
CA ILE A 31 2.38 4.70 1.63
C ILE A 31 3.33 3.83 2.44
N ILE A 32 4.58 3.65 1.99
CA ILE A 32 5.58 2.88 2.74
C ILE A 32 5.81 3.52 4.12
N LYS A 33 5.99 4.85 4.18
CA LYS A 33 6.08 5.59 5.45
C LYS A 33 4.85 5.42 6.32
N ALA A 34 3.65 5.43 5.73
CA ALA A 34 2.41 5.19 6.47
C ALA A 34 2.41 3.80 7.12
N CYS A 35 2.83 2.77 6.39
CA CYS A 35 2.97 1.42 6.93
C CYS A 35 4.00 1.37 8.07
N GLU A 36 5.16 2.01 7.90
CA GLU A 36 6.20 2.07 8.92
C GLU A 36 5.74 2.81 10.19
N GLU A 37 5.03 3.95 10.08
CA GLU A 37 4.44 4.67 11.22
C GLU A 37 3.36 3.85 11.96
N LEU A 38 2.72 2.90 11.27
CA LEU A 38 1.76 1.95 11.87
C LEU A 38 2.47 0.72 12.48
N GLY A 39 3.79 0.66 12.45
CA GLY A 39 4.57 -0.46 12.98
C GLY A 39 4.61 -1.70 12.08
N LEU A 40 4.21 -1.56 10.80
CA LEU A 40 4.24 -2.65 9.83
C LEU A 40 5.63 -2.73 9.17
N LYS A 41 6.13 -3.94 8.94
CA LYS A 41 7.39 -4.14 8.23
C LYS A 41 7.15 -4.11 6.74
N VAL A 42 7.88 -3.27 6.01
CA VAL A 42 7.79 -3.24 4.55
C VAL A 42 8.97 -3.98 3.92
N ARG A 43 8.68 -4.90 2.99
CA ARG A 43 9.68 -5.61 2.19
C ARG A 43 9.45 -5.36 0.71
N GLU A 44 10.52 -5.09 -0.01
CA GLU A 44 10.51 -4.99 -1.47
C GLU A 44 10.99 -6.31 -2.07
N GLU A 45 10.07 -7.08 -2.66
CA GLU A 45 10.36 -8.42 -3.17
C GLU A 45 9.50 -8.74 -4.40
N ASN A 46 10.10 -9.43 -5.38
CA ASN A 46 9.35 -9.99 -6.51
C ASN A 46 8.56 -11.20 -6.05
N ILE A 47 7.24 -11.06 -5.95
CA ILE A 47 6.34 -12.15 -5.58
C ILE A 47 5.79 -12.85 -6.82
N HIS A 48 5.88 -14.18 -6.83
CA HIS A 48 5.19 -15.03 -7.81
C HIS A 48 3.71 -15.18 -7.47
N TYR A 49 2.84 -15.25 -8.48
CA TYR A 49 1.38 -15.27 -8.29
C TYR A 49 0.89 -16.42 -7.39
N GLU A 50 1.64 -17.51 -7.32
CA GLU A 50 1.33 -18.67 -6.48
C GLU A 50 1.31 -18.34 -4.98
N HIS A 51 2.05 -17.31 -4.56
CA HIS A 51 2.08 -16.89 -3.17
C HIS A 51 0.84 -16.08 -2.77
N ILE A 52 0.02 -15.62 -3.73
CA ILE A 52 -1.17 -14.80 -3.46
C ILE A 52 -2.15 -15.54 -2.54
N LYS A 53 -2.25 -16.87 -2.66
CA LYS A 53 -3.11 -17.73 -1.83
C LYS A 53 -2.76 -17.71 -0.35
N ASN A 54 -1.52 -17.36 -0.01
CA ASN A 54 -1.02 -17.32 1.37
C ASN A 54 -0.96 -15.90 1.93
N LEU A 55 -1.53 -14.93 1.20
CA LEU A 55 -1.64 -13.56 1.66
C LEU A 55 -2.91 -13.39 2.47
N ASP A 56 -2.86 -12.39 3.33
CA ASP A 56 -3.94 -11.96 4.18
C ASP A 56 -4.79 -10.90 3.45
N GLY A 57 -4.18 -10.07 2.60
CA GLY A 57 -4.92 -9.14 1.75
C GLY A 57 -4.05 -8.44 0.72
N LEU A 58 -4.69 -7.75 -0.22
CA LEU A 58 -3.98 -6.95 -1.23
C LEU A 58 -4.67 -5.60 -1.40
N PHE A 59 -3.89 -4.61 -1.79
CA PHE A 59 -4.40 -3.33 -2.23
C PHE A 59 -3.54 -2.75 -3.36
N ILE A 60 -4.12 -1.87 -4.14
CA ILE A 60 -3.42 -1.10 -5.17
C ILE A 60 -3.39 0.37 -4.81
N SER A 61 -2.36 1.06 -5.27
CA SER A 61 -2.25 2.52 -5.20
C SER A 61 -2.09 3.12 -6.60
N GLY A 62 -2.58 4.34 -6.79
CA GLY A 62 -2.46 5.10 -8.03
C GLY A 62 -2.77 6.59 -7.80
N THR A 63 -2.86 7.35 -8.89
CA THR A 63 -3.08 8.81 -8.83
C THR A 63 -4.52 9.18 -8.45
N SER A 64 -5.50 8.39 -8.91
CA SER A 64 -6.94 8.66 -8.68
C SER A 64 -7.61 7.62 -7.79
N PRO A 65 -6.90 6.56 -7.39
CA PRO A 65 -7.16 5.89 -6.12
C PRO A 65 -5.91 5.86 -5.24
N LYS A 66 -5.94 6.54 -4.09
CA LYS A 66 -4.80 6.62 -3.15
C LYS A 66 -4.40 5.23 -2.64
N VAL A 67 -5.35 4.50 -2.07
CA VAL A 67 -5.23 3.12 -1.55
C VAL A 67 -6.58 2.43 -1.80
N LEU A 68 -6.60 1.35 -2.58
CA LEU A 68 -7.80 0.57 -2.89
C LEU A 68 -7.62 -0.90 -2.51
N PRO A 69 -8.46 -1.45 -1.61
CA PRO A 69 -8.44 -2.87 -1.32
C PRO A 69 -8.85 -3.70 -2.56
N ILE A 70 -8.25 -4.88 -2.69
CA ILE A 70 -8.68 -5.93 -3.62
C ILE A 70 -9.47 -6.96 -2.82
N ASN A 71 -10.74 -7.10 -3.16
CA ASN A 71 -11.66 -7.98 -2.43
C ASN A 71 -11.57 -9.44 -2.92
N GLU A 72 -11.20 -9.62 -4.18
CA GLU A 72 -11.19 -10.92 -4.85
C GLU A 72 -10.06 -10.99 -5.87
N VAL A 73 -9.33 -12.11 -5.86
CA VAL A 73 -8.39 -12.49 -6.92
C VAL A 73 -8.86 -13.81 -7.52
N GLU A 74 -9.15 -13.78 -8.83
CA GLU A 74 -9.56 -14.94 -9.64
C GLU A 74 -10.76 -15.75 -9.11
N GLY A 75 -11.70 -15.15 -8.37
CA GLY A 75 -12.85 -15.91 -7.83
C GLY A 75 -12.53 -16.83 -6.66
N ILE A 76 -11.26 -16.93 -6.25
CA ILE A 76 -10.79 -17.97 -5.34
C ILE A 76 -10.49 -17.44 -3.94
N ILE A 77 -10.07 -16.17 -3.80
CA ILE A 77 -9.56 -15.65 -2.52
C ILE A 77 -10.35 -14.41 -2.10
N LYS A 78 -10.96 -14.45 -0.91
CA LYS A 78 -11.69 -13.32 -0.29
C LYS A 78 -10.96 -12.85 0.97
N TYR A 79 -10.74 -11.54 1.09
CA TYR A 79 -9.92 -10.94 2.15
C TYR A 79 -10.75 -10.14 3.18
N ASP A 80 -11.85 -10.73 3.64
CA ASP A 80 -12.91 -10.02 4.38
C ASP A 80 -12.47 -9.42 5.73
N LYS A 81 -11.37 -9.91 6.32
CA LYS A 81 -10.89 -9.47 7.64
C LYS A 81 -9.86 -8.34 7.61
N ILE A 82 -9.39 -7.95 6.42
CA ILE A 82 -8.20 -7.07 6.29
C ILE A 82 -8.50 -5.69 5.72
N TYR A 83 -9.79 -5.42 5.46
CA TYR A 83 -10.27 -4.08 5.21
C TYR A 83 -9.83 -3.09 6.28
N GLN A 84 -9.92 -3.44 7.57
CA GLN A 84 -9.55 -2.52 8.64
C GLN A 84 -8.10 -2.06 8.49
N ARG A 85 -7.16 -2.99 8.30
CA ARG A 85 -5.73 -2.66 8.15
C ARG A 85 -5.47 -1.83 6.90
N ILE A 86 -6.15 -2.10 5.79
CA ILE A 86 -6.03 -1.30 4.56
C ILE A 86 -6.60 0.12 4.77
N TYR A 87 -7.69 0.25 5.53
CA TYR A 87 -8.25 1.56 5.91
C TYR A 87 -7.32 2.33 6.85
N ASP A 88 -6.70 1.66 7.83
CA ASP A 88 -5.72 2.29 8.73
C ASP A 88 -4.54 2.85 7.93
N ILE A 89 -4.02 2.09 6.95
CA ILE A 89 -2.96 2.54 6.03
C ILE A 89 -3.43 3.74 5.21
N LYS A 90 -4.66 3.70 4.67
CA LYS A 90 -5.23 4.80 3.91
C LYS A 90 -5.34 6.07 4.76
N ASP A 91 -5.87 5.98 5.97
CA ASP A 91 -6.08 7.11 6.85
C ASP A 91 -4.74 7.72 7.28
N LYS A 92 -3.76 6.87 7.63
CA LYS A 92 -2.39 7.31 7.95
C LYS A 92 -1.72 8.00 6.75
N PHE A 93 -1.88 7.47 5.54
CA PHE A 93 -1.39 8.11 4.32
C PHE A 93 -2.00 9.51 4.14
N GLU A 94 -3.32 9.67 4.33
CA GLU A 94 -3.97 10.99 4.22
C GLU A 94 -3.52 11.97 5.31
N GLU A 95 -3.25 11.49 6.51
CA GLU A 95 -2.65 12.25 7.60
C GLU A 95 -1.26 12.80 7.20
N LEU A 96 -0.40 11.94 6.66
CA LEU A 96 0.96 12.31 6.21
C LEU A 96 0.93 13.37 5.11
N ILE A 97 0.07 13.20 4.11
CA ILE A 97 -0.09 14.20 3.03
C ILE A 97 -0.52 15.55 3.60
N THR A 98 -1.48 15.55 4.53
CA THR A 98 -1.96 16.77 5.18
C THR A 98 -0.86 17.43 6.02
N ARG A 99 -0.08 16.64 6.76
CA ARG A 99 1.07 17.09 7.55
C ARG A 99 2.13 17.76 6.65
N ASN A 100 2.47 17.13 5.53
CA ASN A 100 3.43 17.66 4.57
C ASN A 100 2.97 18.97 3.92
N LEU A 101 1.68 19.06 3.55
CA LEU A 101 1.10 20.30 3.00
C LEU A 101 1.06 21.45 4.01
N LYS A 102 0.80 21.17 5.29
CA LYS A 102 0.85 22.17 6.36
C LYS A 102 2.28 22.69 6.53
N ASN A 103 3.25 21.80 6.65
CA ASN A 103 4.67 22.18 6.80
C ASN A 103 5.16 23.04 5.63
N TYR A 104 4.75 22.73 4.40
CA TYR A 104 5.09 23.55 3.23
C TYR A 104 4.52 24.97 3.29
N LYS A 105 3.31 25.14 3.85
CA LYS A 105 2.68 26.47 4.04
C LYS A 105 3.30 27.28 5.18
N THR A 106 3.92 26.63 6.16
CA THR A 106 4.54 27.29 7.32
C THR A 106 6.01 27.68 7.07
N SER A 107 6.68 27.05 6.09
CA SER A 107 8.04 27.41 5.65
C SER A 107 8.09 28.51 4.58
N LYS A 108 6.96 29.14 4.25
CA LYS A 108 6.87 30.35 3.41
C LYS A 108 6.33 31.50 4.24
#